data_AF-A0AB32VC61-F1
#
_entry.id   AF-A0AB32VC61-F1
#
_cell.length_a   1.000
_cell.length_b   1.000
_cell.length_c   1.000
_cell.angle_alpha   90.00
_cell.angle_beta   90.00
_cell.angle_gamma   90.00
#
_symmetry.space_group_name_H-M   'P 1'
#
loop_
_entity.id
_entity.type
_entity.pdbx_description
1 polymer ?
#
loop_
_entity_poly.entity_id
_entity_poly.type
_entity_poly.pdbx_seq_one_letter_code
_entity_poly.pdbx_strand_id
1 'polypeptide(L)'
;MAGWLVWNLSLHTAFVDLQLPAGLKLRVNTKWKTLVKSYLPTSSFPSINRSIAIQPPRHAAAFMSRPYHPNKARPKKLTMDPVNFFRGYDKVSHLENQNPSQKPVSTAIAIFAILIFTLVVGLTLAAVMLEPIKEPADTASPSLSSNSDESIRTICNVTRFPESCFTTLSSLSASTKPDPESILQLSLQVAINHLSNLSSSLKSLNDLHSQPALKDCVTLFDDALSRLNDSVSAMQVGSGKELVLTKEKISDIQTWISAAMSDQETCNDGLQEMGSTVADKVKSQVRSSKESISNSLAIVSNMHNLLQKFGLTMH
;
A
#
# COMPACT_ATOMS: atom_id res chain seq x y z
N MET A 1 -24.07 -7.94 2.60
CA MET A 1 -23.80 -7.70 4.03
C MET A 1 -22.60 -8.54 4.43
N ALA A 2 -21.77 -7.95 5.30
CA ALA A 2 -20.38 -8.27 5.57
C ALA A 2 -20.09 -9.76 5.89
N GLY A 3 -18.99 -10.26 5.34
CA GLY A 3 -18.29 -11.44 5.83
C GLY A 3 -16.86 -11.03 6.19
N TRP A 4 -16.54 -11.05 7.48
CA TRP A 4 -15.18 -11.03 8.02
C TRP A 4 -15.21 -11.75 9.38
N LEU A 5 -14.06 -12.32 9.75
CA LEU A 5 -13.72 -13.09 10.96
C LEU A 5 -13.98 -14.62 10.81
N VAL A 6 -13.05 -15.54 11.07
CA VAL A 6 -11.68 -15.54 11.62
C VAL A 6 -11.05 -16.84 11.08
N TRP A 7 -9.78 -16.80 10.64
CA TRP A 7 -8.92 -17.99 10.69
C TRP A 7 -7.80 -17.67 11.65
N ASN A 8 -7.71 -18.44 12.74
CA ASN A 8 -6.57 -18.43 13.63
C ASN A 8 -6.06 -19.87 13.81
N LEU A 9 -4.76 -20.00 13.59
CA LEU A 9 -3.80 -20.97 14.12
C LEU A 9 -3.98 -22.47 13.87
N SER A 10 -3.04 -23.04 13.11
CA SER A 10 -2.08 -24.04 13.64
C SER A 10 -1.03 -24.39 12.59
N LEU A 11 0.22 -23.98 12.80
CA LEU A 11 1.38 -24.65 12.22
C LEU A 11 2.45 -24.78 13.32
N HIS A 12 2.36 -25.88 14.04
CA HIS A 12 3.49 -26.49 14.72
C HIS A 12 3.72 -27.83 14.03
N THR A 13 4.99 -28.21 13.85
CA THR A 13 5.50 -29.50 13.37
C THR A 13 5.55 -29.70 11.84
N ALA A 14 6.71 -29.39 11.26
CA ALA A 14 7.42 -30.28 10.33
C ALA A 14 8.81 -29.68 10.03
N PHE A 15 9.79 -30.05 10.84
CA PHE A 15 11.21 -29.94 10.49
C PHE A 15 11.62 -31.31 9.94
N VAL A 16 12.51 -31.30 8.94
CA VAL A 16 13.26 -32.42 8.35
C VAL A 16 12.50 -33.30 7.35
N ASP A 17 12.71 -33.05 6.07
CA ASP A 17 13.40 -34.01 5.17
C ASP A 17 13.54 -33.40 3.78
N LEU A 18 14.75 -32.93 3.44
CA LEU A 18 15.17 -32.85 2.05
C LEU A 18 16.64 -33.25 1.93
N GLN A 19 16.81 -34.50 1.52
CA GLN A 19 18.06 -35.11 1.08
C GLN A 19 18.64 -34.30 -0.10
N LEU A 20 19.78 -33.63 0.10
CA LEU A 20 20.56 -33.03 -0.99
C LEU A 20 21.49 -34.10 -1.61
N PRO A 21 21.55 -34.24 -2.95
CA PRO A 21 22.53 -35.10 -3.60
C PRO A 21 23.94 -34.50 -3.51
N ALA A 22 24.90 -35.41 -3.33
CA ALA A 22 26.31 -35.11 -3.20
C ALA A 22 26.91 -34.45 -4.46
N GLY A 23 27.81 -33.50 -4.23
CA GLY A 23 28.84 -33.14 -5.21
C GLY A 23 28.67 -31.79 -5.88
N LEU A 24 28.89 -30.69 -5.15
CA LEU A 24 29.43 -29.47 -5.74
C LEU A 24 30.47 -28.84 -4.81
N LYS A 25 31.73 -28.95 -5.21
CA LYS A 25 32.90 -28.40 -4.52
C LYS A 25 32.98 -26.90 -4.84
N LEU A 26 32.41 -26.04 -3.99
CA LEU A 26 32.66 -24.60 -4.10
C LEU A 26 34.07 -24.29 -3.60
N ARG A 27 34.93 -23.90 -4.54
CA ARG A 27 36.31 -23.47 -4.33
C ARG A 27 36.31 -22.11 -3.63
N VAL A 28 36.42 -22.11 -2.30
CA VAL A 28 36.59 -20.88 -1.51
C VAL A 28 37.97 -20.29 -1.82
N ASN A 29 37.97 -19.10 -2.42
CA ASN A 29 39.17 -18.31 -2.67
C ASN A 29 39.79 -17.93 -1.31
N THR A 30 41.08 -18.23 -1.12
CA THR A 30 41.85 -18.10 0.12
C THR A 30 42.00 -16.67 0.65
N LYS A 31 41.44 -15.67 -0.02
CA LYS A 31 41.51 -14.25 0.35
C LYS A 31 40.50 -13.79 1.43
N TRP A 32 39.54 -14.63 1.83
CA TRP A 32 38.53 -14.30 2.85
C TRP A 32 38.76 -14.90 4.24
N LYS A 33 39.71 -15.84 4.39
CA LYS A 33 40.01 -16.49 5.68
C LYS A 33 40.72 -15.58 6.69
N THR A 34 41.16 -14.39 6.28
CA THR A 34 41.91 -13.46 7.12
C THR A 34 41.09 -12.28 7.68
N LEU A 35 39.80 -12.14 7.33
CA LEU A 35 38.97 -11.04 7.84
C LEU A 35 37.94 -11.44 8.90
N VAL A 36 37.70 -12.74 9.13
CA VAL A 36 36.73 -13.23 10.14
C VAL A 36 37.40 -13.52 11.50
N LYS A 37 38.72 -13.36 11.62
CA LYS A 37 39.48 -13.75 12.83
C LYS A 37 39.73 -12.63 13.85
N SER A 38 39.14 -11.44 13.70
CA SER A 38 39.41 -10.30 14.59
C SER A 38 38.25 -9.82 15.46
N TYR A 39 37.05 -10.40 15.36
CA TYR A 39 35.92 -10.01 16.22
C TYR A 39 35.29 -11.21 16.90
N LEU A 40 35.93 -11.70 17.96
CA LEU A 40 35.32 -12.57 18.98
C LEU A 40 36.19 -12.49 20.24
N PRO A 41 35.77 -11.75 21.30
CA PRO A 41 36.24 -12.02 22.65
C PRO A 41 35.47 -13.23 23.18
N THR A 42 36.24 -14.24 23.56
CA THR A 42 35.83 -15.38 24.37
C THR A 42 35.28 -14.91 25.71
N SER A 43 34.03 -15.20 26.02
CA SER A 43 33.60 -15.35 27.42
C SER A 43 32.52 -16.43 27.56
N SER A 44 32.85 -17.36 28.44
CA SER A 44 32.08 -18.40 29.11
C SER A 44 30.56 -18.21 29.25
N PHE A 45 29.80 -19.17 28.72
CA PHE A 45 28.43 -19.47 29.14
C PHE A 45 28.42 -20.65 30.13
N PRO A 46 27.75 -20.55 31.29
CA PRO A 46 27.43 -21.72 32.10
C PRO A 46 26.23 -22.47 31.52
N SER A 47 26.30 -23.80 31.55
CA SER A 47 25.21 -24.71 31.20
C SER A 47 24.04 -24.57 32.17
N ILE A 48 22.82 -24.34 31.67
CA ILE A 48 21.60 -24.57 32.43
C ILE A 48 20.79 -25.63 31.71
N ASN A 49 20.85 -26.83 32.30
CA ASN A 49 19.99 -27.97 32.04
C ASN A 49 18.66 -27.71 32.76
N ARG A 50 17.56 -27.50 32.04
CA ARG A 50 16.22 -27.55 32.64
C ARG A 50 15.21 -28.15 31.66
N SER A 51 14.92 -29.42 31.88
CA SER A 51 13.76 -30.12 31.33
C SER A 51 12.48 -29.50 31.91
N ILE A 52 11.62 -28.95 31.06
CA ILE A 52 10.24 -28.62 31.40
C ILE A 52 9.34 -29.55 30.58
N ALA A 53 8.66 -30.44 31.30
CA ALA A 53 7.65 -31.34 30.74
C ALA A 53 6.41 -30.54 30.36
N ILE A 54 5.97 -30.65 29.10
CA ILE A 54 4.72 -30.07 28.62
C ILE A 54 3.64 -31.15 28.70
N GLN A 55 2.66 -30.96 29.58
CA GLN A 55 1.40 -31.71 29.61
C GLN A 55 0.45 -31.17 28.52
N PRO A 56 -0.23 -32.02 27.73
CA PRO A 56 -1.25 -31.57 26.80
C PRO A 56 -2.62 -31.44 27.49
N PRO A 57 -3.44 -30.42 27.15
CA PRO A 57 -4.80 -30.30 27.67
C PRO A 57 -5.77 -31.25 26.96
N ARG A 58 -6.68 -31.80 27.77
CA ARG A 58 -7.75 -32.72 27.39
C ARG A 58 -9.02 -31.96 26.94
N HIS A 59 -9.83 -32.68 26.15
CA HIS A 59 -11.26 -32.53 25.87
C HIS A 59 -11.67 -31.77 24.60
N ALA A 60 -11.83 -32.55 23.54
CA ALA A 60 -12.71 -32.32 22.41
C ALA A 60 -14.17 -32.67 22.78
N ALA A 61 -15.13 -31.92 22.26
CA ALA A 61 -16.54 -32.31 22.18
C ALA A 61 -17.03 -32.18 20.74
N ALA A 62 -17.77 -33.20 20.32
CA ALA A 62 -18.13 -33.52 18.94
C ALA A 62 -19.32 -32.69 18.40
N PHE A 63 -19.35 -32.49 17.07
CA PHE A 63 -20.59 -32.20 16.35
C PHE A 63 -20.68 -33.06 15.09
N MET A 64 -21.76 -33.83 15.00
CA MET A 64 -22.02 -34.83 13.97
C MET A 64 -22.57 -34.21 12.69
N SER A 65 -22.15 -34.80 11.57
CA SER A 65 -22.55 -34.52 10.19
C SER A 65 -23.92 -35.09 9.83
N ARG A 66 -24.67 -34.43 8.93
CA ARG A 66 -25.52 -35.12 7.92
C ARG A 66 -25.61 -34.33 6.59
N PRO A 67 -25.83 -35.02 5.46
CA PRO A 67 -25.60 -34.48 4.11
C PRO A 67 -26.90 -34.07 3.39
N TYR A 68 -26.80 -33.24 2.36
CA TYR A 68 -27.90 -32.97 1.42
C TYR A 68 -27.43 -33.08 -0.04
N HIS A 69 -28.17 -33.86 -0.82
CA HIS A 69 -27.96 -34.21 -2.23
C HIS A 69 -28.60 -33.19 -3.19
N PRO A 70 -28.11 -33.07 -4.44
CA PRO A 70 -28.74 -32.26 -5.48
C PRO A 70 -29.75 -33.09 -6.29
N ASN A 71 -30.82 -32.46 -6.77
CA ASN A 71 -31.77 -33.08 -7.70
C ASN A 71 -31.79 -32.39 -9.06
N LYS A 72 -31.87 -33.24 -10.09
CA LYS A 72 -31.83 -32.97 -11.53
C LYS A 72 -33.10 -33.56 -12.14
N ALA A 73 -33.84 -32.83 -12.97
CA ALA A 73 -34.74 -33.42 -13.96
C ALA A 73 -35.12 -32.41 -15.06
N ARG A 74 -35.52 -32.97 -16.22
CA ARG A 74 -35.43 -32.46 -17.59
C ARG A 74 -36.82 -32.04 -18.16
N PRO A 75 -36.90 -31.53 -19.41
CA PRO A 75 -38.05 -30.81 -19.97
C PRO A 75 -39.09 -31.70 -20.66
N LYS A 76 -40.26 -31.13 -20.98
CA LYS A 76 -41.20 -31.67 -21.98
C LYS A 76 -41.67 -30.58 -22.94
N LYS A 77 -41.79 -31.02 -24.19
CA LYS A 77 -42.07 -30.30 -25.43
C LYS A 77 -43.55 -30.48 -25.80
N LEU A 78 -44.02 -29.55 -26.64
CA LEU A 78 -45.05 -29.70 -27.68
C LEU A 78 -46.53 -29.62 -27.25
N THR A 79 -47.26 -28.62 -27.77
CA THR A 79 -48.21 -28.73 -28.90
C THR A 79 -48.97 -27.41 -29.08
N MET A 80 -49.59 -27.25 -30.25
CA MET A 80 -49.98 -26.00 -30.90
C MET A 80 -51.49 -26.05 -31.25
N ASP A 81 -52.12 -24.86 -31.19
CA ASP A 81 -53.41 -24.39 -31.76
C ASP A 81 -54.76 -24.94 -31.21
N PRO A 82 -55.95 -24.28 -31.41
CA PRO A 82 -56.23 -23.18 -32.36
C PRO A 82 -57.29 -22.07 -31.97
N VAL A 83 -57.28 -20.99 -32.79
CA VAL A 83 -58.29 -19.98 -33.24
C VAL A 83 -59.07 -18.99 -32.34
N ASN A 84 -59.28 -17.81 -32.97
CA ASN A 84 -60.40 -16.84 -32.93
C ASN A 84 -60.25 -15.67 -31.91
N PHE A 85 -60.65 -14.42 -32.14
CA PHE A 85 -61.37 -13.70 -33.20
C PHE A 85 -61.54 -12.26 -32.66
N PHE A 86 -61.19 -11.21 -33.39
CA PHE A 86 -61.90 -9.89 -33.45
C PHE A 86 -61.09 -8.82 -34.20
N ARG A 87 -61.39 -8.72 -35.49
CA ARG A 87 -61.79 -7.53 -36.26
C ARG A 87 -61.71 -6.15 -35.56
N GLY A 88 -60.88 -5.27 -36.12
CA GLY A 88 -60.96 -3.81 -35.96
C GLY A 88 -60.31 -3.12 -37.16
N TYR A 89 -61.12 -2.59 -38.07
CA TYR A 89 -60.69 -1.73 -39.18
C TYR A 89 -60.61 -0.29 -38.68
N ASP A 90 -59.54 0.43 -39.06
CA ASP A 90 -59.66 1.86 -39.40
C ASP A 90 -58.74 2.20 -40.57
N LYS A 91 -59.21 3.10 -41.43
CA LYS A 91 -58.81 3.25 -42.83
C LYS A 91 -58.80 4.74 -43.16
N VAL A 92 -57.65 5.34 -43.49
CA VAL A 92 -57.65 6.52 -44.36
C VAL A 92 -56.31 6.67 -45.11
N SER A 93 -56.39 7.37 -46.23
CA SER A 93 -55.78 7.11 -47.54
C SER A 93 -54.54 7.94 -47.89
N HIS A 94 -53.74 7.39 -48.82
CA HIS A 94 -52.77 8.09 -49.65
C HIS A 94 -53.44 8.99 -50.70
N LEU A 95 -52.89 10.18 -50.89
CA LEU A 95 -52.90 10.94 -52.15
C LEU A 95 -51.42 11.30 -52.41
N GLU A 96 -50.72 10.74 -53.40
CA GLU A 96 -50.84 10.92 -54.86
C GLU A 96 -49.81 11.96 -55.36
N ASN A 97 -48.73 11.38 -55.90
CA ASN A 97 -48.03 11.73 -57.15
C ASN A 97 -46.91 12.79 -57.24
N GLN A 98 -46.19 12.59 -58.35
CA GLN A 98 -44.79 12.85 -58.66
C GLN A 98 -44.48 14.29 -59.17
N ASN A 99 -43.20 14.64 -59.03
CA ASN A 99 -42.42 15.71 -59.71
C ASN A 99 -42.34 15.43 -61.25
N PRO A 100 -41.83 16.30 -62.19
CA PRO A 100 -41.29 17.69 -62.17
C PRO A 100 -41.74 18.64 -63.34
N SER A 101 -41.40 19.96 -63.30
CA SER A 101 -40.77 20.75 -64.42
C SER A 101 -40.66 22.27 -64.12
N GLN A 102 -39.67 22.92 -64.77
CA GLN A 102 -38.96 24.20 -64.51
C GLN A 102 -39.72 25.55 -64.73
N LYS A 103 -39.31 26.62 -64.01
CA LYS A 103 -38.78 27.94 -64.51
C LYS A 103 -38.39 28.94 -63.38
N PRO A 104 -37.64 30.03 -63.66
CA PRO A 104 -36.51 30.48 -62.83
C PRO A 104 -36.83 31.68 -61.90
N VAL A 105 -37.20 31.40 -60.66
CA VAL A 105 -37.13 32.40 -59.56
C VAL A 105 -36.39 31.81 -58.33
N SER A 106 -35.84 30.59 -58.48
CA SER A 106 -35.32 29.76 -57.39
C SER A 106 -33.80 29.74 -57.23
N THR A 107 -33.02 30.37 -58.12
CA THR A 107 -31.55 30.43 -58.01
C THR A 107 -31.08 31.61 -57.16
N ALA A 108 -31.77 32.75 -57.18
CA ALA A 108 -31.41 33.91 -56.37
C ALA A 108 -31.61 33.67 -54.86
N ILE A 109 -32.68 32.95 -54.49
CA ILE A 109 -33.00 32.61 -53.09
C ILE A 109 -32.00 31.60 -52.52
N ALA A 110 -31.58 30.62 -53.34
CA ALA A 110 -30.57 29.64 -52.94
C ALA A 110 -29.18 30.29 -52.74
N ILE A 111 -28.79 31.23 -53.59
CA ILE A 111 -27.51 31.95 -53.45
C ILE A 111 -27.51 32.83 -52.20
N PHE A 112 -28.61 33.54 -51.93
CA PHE A 112 -28.74 34.31 -50.69
C PHE A 112 -28.64 33.40 -49.46
N ALA A 113 -29.39 32.28 -49.43
CA ALA A 113 -29.35 31.35 -48.31
C ALA A 113 -27.94 30.79 -48.04
N ILE A 114 -27.17 30.48 -49.09
CA ILE A 114 -25.79 30.00 -48.98
C ILE A 114 -24.86 31.10 -48.43
N LEU A 115 -25.01 32.35 -48.89
CA LEU A 115 -24.23 33.48 -48.39
C LEU A 115 -24.55 33.79 -46.91
N ILE A 116 -25.80 33.66 -46.49
CA ILE A 116 -26.14 33.87 -45.06
C ILE A 116 -25.56 32.71 -44.23
N PHE A 117 -25.63 31.47 -44.73
CA PHE A 117 -25.12 30.31 -44.01
C PHE A 117 -23.59 30.35 -43.83
N THR A 118 -22.83 30.78 -44.85
CA THR A 118 -21.37 30.95 -44.72
C THR A 118 -21.00 32.07 -43.75
N LEU A 119 -21.77 33.17 -43.72
CA LEU A 119 -21.55 34.28 -42.78
C LEU A 119 -21.81 33.85 -41.32
N VAL A 120 -22.87 33.07 -41.08
CA VAL A 120 -23.21 32.55 -39.74
C VAL A 120 -22.15 31.54 -39.28
N VAL A 121 -21.72 30.61 -40.15
CA VAL A 121 -20.67 29.64 -39.81
C VAL A 121 -19.33 30.34 -39.53
N GLY A 122 -18.98 31.36 -40.31
CA GLY A 122 -17.76 32.16 -40.09
C GLY A 122 -17.75 32.89 -38.74
N LEU A 123 -18.90 33.45 -38.32
CA LEU A 123 -19.07 34.10 -37.01
C LEU A 123 -18.99 33.10 -35.85
N THR A 124 -19.51 31.89 -36.02
CA THR A 124 -19.42 30.84 -34.97
C THR A 124 -18.00 30.30 -34.78
N LEU A 125 -17.17 30.27 -35.82
CA LEU A 125 -15.77 29.83 -35.70
C LEU A 125 -14.85 30.92 -35.13
N ALA A 126 -15.18 32.19 -35.34
CA ALA A 126 -14.45 33.31 -34.72
C ALA A 126 -14.67 33.38 -33.19
N ALA A 127 -15.82 32.93 -32.69
CA ALA A 127 -16.13 32.89 -31.25
C ALA A 127 -15.45 31.73 -30.49
N VAL A 128 -14.95 30.70 -31.19
CA VAL A 128 -14.26 29.54 -30.58
C VAL A 128 -12.75 29.80 -30.41
N MET A 129 -12.20 30.84 -31.03
CA MET A 129 -10.77 31.21 -30.94
C MET A 129 -10.50 32.48 -30.10
N LEU A 130 -11.50 32.99 -29.39
CA LEU A 130 -11.31 34.05 -28.39
C LEU A 130 -11.44 33.46 -27.00
N GLU A 131 -10.37 32.83 -26.52
CA GLU A 131 -10.19 32.65 -25.09
C GLU A 131 -10.09 34.04 -24.44
N PRO A 132 -10.86 34.31 -23.36
CA PRO A 132 -10.66 35.52 -22.60
C PRO A 132 -9.26 35.46 -21.97
N ILE A 133 -8.41 36.44 -22.34
CA ILE A 133 -7.15 36.69 -21.65
C ILE A 133 -7.51 37.08 -20.21
N LYS A 134 -7.45 36.11 -19.30
CA LYS A 134 -7.36 36.39 -17.86
C LYS A 134 -5.99 37.02 -17.62
N GLU A 135 -5.98 38.26 -17.15
CA GLU A 135 -4.79 38.87 -16.57
C GLU A 135 -4.18 37.94 -15.49
N PRO A 136 -2.84 37.84 -15.41
CA PRO A 136 -2.17 37.11 -14.36
C PRO A 136 -1.97 38.02 -13.15
N ALA A 137 -2.67 37.73 -12.05
CA ALA A 137 -2.27 38.13 -10.72
C ALA A 137 -2.07 36.86 -9.88
N ASP A 138 -0.82 36.71 -9.43
CA ASP A 138 -0.26 35.74 -8.48
C ASP A 138 -0.03 34.29 -8.95
N THR A 139 1.22 34.08 -9.32
CA THR A 139 1.94 32.83 -9.59
C THR A 139 1.78 31.80 -8.47
N ALA A 140 0.97 30.77 -8.71
CA ALA A 140 1.16 29.45 -8.13
C ALA A 140 0.87 28.39 -9.22
N SER A 141 1.89 27.64 -9.60
CA SER A 141 1.82 26.58 -10.62
C SER A 141 0.94 25.41 -10.12
N PRO A 142 -0.24 25.12 -10.73
CA PRO A 142 -1.08 24.01 -10.33
C PRO A 142 -1.02 22.92 -11.39
N SER A 143 -0.02 22.02 -11.34
CA SER A 143 -0.07 20.78 -12.12
C SER A 143 0.89 19.67 -11.68
N LEU A 144 1.98 19.97 -10.96
CA LEU A 144 2.89 18.93 -10.45
C LEU A 144 2.66 18.61 -8.97
N SER A 145 2.49 19.63 -8.12
CA SER A 145 2.23 19.44 -6.68
C SER A 145 0.89 18.75 -6.40
N SER A 146 -0.15 19.03 -7.18
CA SER A 146 -1.47 18.38 -7.01
C SER A 146 -1.42 16.87 -7.30
N ASN A 147 -0.64 16.47 -8.31
CA ASN A 147 -0.48 15.07 -8.69
C ASN A 147 0.39 14.30 -7.69
N SER A 148 1.39 14.96 -7.09
CA SER A 148 2.19 14.34 -6.02
C SER A 148 1.39 14.12 -4.75
N ASP A 149 0.56 15.09 -4.36
CA ASP A 149 -0.26 14.97 -3.18
C ASP A 149 -1.28 13.83 -3.32
N GLU A 150 -1.92 13.69 -4.48
CA GLU A 150 -2.87 12.60 -4.72
C GLU A 150 -2.20 11.22 -4.69
N SER A 151 -0.97 11.13 -5.22
CA SER A 151 -0.16 9.91 -5.17
C SER A 151 0.19 9.54 -3.72
N ILE A 152 0.63 10.52 -2.92
CA ILE A 152 0.95 10.31 -1.50
C ILE A 152 -0.31 9.93 -0.73
N ARG A 153 -1.47 10.57 -0.99
CA ARG A 153 -2.76 10.17 -0.40
C ARG A 153 -3.11 8.74 -0.73
N THR A 154 -2.95 8.32 -1.98
CA THR A 154 -3.21 6.94 -2.41
C THR A 154 -2.38 5.93 -1.62
N ILE A 155 -1.11 6.24 -1.37
CA ILE A 155 -0.22 5.40 -0.57
C ILE A 155 -0.60 5.45 0.91
N CYS A 156 -0.83 6.63 1.48
CA CYS A 156 -1.19 6.80 2.88
C CYS A 156 -2.56 6.22 3.26
N ASN A 157 -3.47 6.07 2.30
CA ASN A 157 -4.78 5.45 2.53
C ASN A 157 -4.71 3.97 2.93
N VAL A 158 -3.57 3.29 2.72
CA VAL A 158 -3.38 1.91 3.20
C VAL A 158 -2.91 1.84 4.66
N THR A 159 -2.57 2.98 5.26
CA THR A 159 -2.01 3.03 6.62
C THR A 159 -3.09 3.19 7.69
N ARG A 160 -2.73 2.88 8.93
CA ARG A 160 -3.61 3.10 10.10
C ARG A 160 -3.68 4.57 10.50
N PHE A 161 -2.72 5.39 10.07
CA PHE A 161 -2.62 6.82 10.40
C PHE A 161 -2.48 7.65 9.11
N PRO A 162 -3.53 7.71 8.27
CA PRO A 162 -3.45 8.30 6.93
C PRO A 162 -3.10 9.79 6.96
N GLU A 163 -3.68 10.56 7.89
CA GLU A 163 -3.39 12.01 8.01
C GLU A 163 -1.96 12.28 8.49
N SER A 164 -1.48 11.52 9.47
CA SER A 164 -0.10 11.61 9.96
C SER A 164 0.90 11.24 8.85
N CYS A 165 0.61 10.15 8.13
CA CYS A 165 1.36 9.73 6.93
C CYS A 165 1.43 10.84 5.88
N PHE A 166 0.27 11.39 5.48
CA PHE A 166 0.20 12.40 4.42
C PHE A 166 0.89 13.70 4.83
N THR A 167 0.64 14.18 6.04
CA THR A 167 1.21 15.45 6.53
C THR A 167 2.73 15.39 6.58
N THR A 168 3.29 14.28 7.09
CA THR A 168 4.74 14.15 7.15
C THR A 168 5.35 13.95 5.76
N LEU A 169 4.79 13.06 4.94
CA LEU A 169 5.41 12.71 3.66
C LEU A 169 5.26 13.79 2.60
N SER A 170 4.12 14.49 2.52
CA SER A 170 3.93 15.58 1.56
C SER A 170 4.97 16.69 1.74
N SER A 171 5.32 17.00 2.99
CA SER A 171 6.36 17.99 3.30
C SER A 171 7.78 17.59 2.88
N LEU A 172 8.06 16.28 2.79
CA LEU A 172 9.39 15.73 2.47
C LEU A 172 9.53 15.32 1.00
N SER A 173 8.42 15.22 0.26
CA SER A 173 8.39 14.66 -1.09
C SER A 173 8.57 15.69 -2.21
N ALA A 174 8.86 16.96 -1.89
CA ALA A 174 8.88 18.06 -2.86
C ALA A 174 9.83 17.86 -4.06
N SER A 175 10.86 17.02 -3.93
CA SER A 175 11.82 16.70 -4.99
C SER A 175 11.84 15.21 -5.36
N THR A 176 10.91 14.42 -4.82
CA THR A 176 10.89 12.96 -4.97
C THR A 176 9.70 12.56 -5.82
N LYS A 177 9.93 11.64 -6.77
CA LYS A 177 8.81 11.03 -7.49
C LYS A 177 7.95 10.26 -6.46
N PRO A 178 6.63 10.51 -6.38
CA PRO A 178 5.78 9.94 -5.34
C PRO A 178 5.37 8.50 -5.67
N ASP A 179 6.32 7.69 -6.12
CA ASP A 179 6.10 6.26 -6.37
C ASP A 179 6.17 5.46 -5.05
N PRO A 180 5.54 4.27 -4.99
CA PRO A 180 5.45 3.49 -3.76
C PRO A 180 6.79 3.16 -3.08
N GLU A 181 7.84 2.89 -3.86
CA GLU A 181 9.15 2.51 -3.30
C GLU A 181 9.86 3.71 -2.69
N SER A 182 9.88 4.84 -3.41
CA SER A 182 10.42 6.12 -2.92
C SER A 182 9.70 6.59 -1.65
N ILE A 183 8.37 6.45 -1.61
CA ILE A 183 7.57 6.82 -0.44
C ILE A 183 7.79 5.88 0.74
N LEU A 184 7.97 4.57 0.51
CA LEU A 184 8.36 3.64 1.58
C LEU A 184 9.71 4.02 2.19
N GLN A 185 10.70 4.36 1.35
CA GLN A 185 12.02 4.78 1.83
C GLN A 185 11.93 6.05 2.67
N LEU A 186 11.18 7.06 2.22
CA LEU A 186 10.94 8.28 3.00
C LEU A 186 10.22 7.99 4.32
N SER A 187 9.21 7.12 4.31
CA SER A 187 8.48 6.70 5.52
C SER A 187 9.41 6.02 6.53
N LEU A 188 10.34 5.18 6.07
CA LEU A 188 11.35 4.55 6.92
C LEU A 188 12.31 5.58 7.52
N GLN A 189 12.74 6.58 6.75
CA GLN A 189 13.59 7.67 7.26
C GLN A 189 12.88 8.50 8.33
N VAL A 190 11.59 8.77 8.16
CA VAL A 190 10.75 9.42 9.19
C VAL A 190 10.70 8.56 10.45
N ALA A 191 10.49 7.24 10.32
CA ALA A 191 10.48 6.32 11.45
C ALA A 191 11.81 6.32 12.21
N ILE A 192 12.93 6.23 11.50
CA ILE A 192 14.29 6.31 12.07
C ILE A 192 14.49 7.64 12.81
N ASN A 193 14.09 8.77 12.21
CA ASN A 193 14.25 10.08 12.84
C ASN A 193 13.42 10.20 14.13
N HIS A 194 12.15 9.81 14.11
CA HIS A 194 11.30 9.86 15.31
C HIS A 194 11.83 8.96 16.43
N LEU A 195 12.25 7.73 16.11
CA LEU A 195 12.78 6.79 17.09
C LEU A 195 14.15 7.23 17.63
N SER A 196 15.01 7.81 16.77
CA SER A 196 16.30 8.36 17.17
C SER A 196 16.12 9.52 18.14
N ASN A 197 15.23 10.46 17.85
CA ASN A 197 14.93 11.59 18.74
C ASN A 197 14.37 11.13 20.08
N LEU A 198 13.51 10.10 20.08
CA LEU A 198 13.01 9.47 21.30
C LEU A 198 14.14 8.83 22.10
N SER A 199 15.01 8.03 21.47
CA SER A 199 16.18 7.41 22.09
C SER A 199 17.13 8.45 22.68
N SER A 200 17.45 9.51 21.94
CA SER A 200 18.27 10.63 22.44
C SER A 200 17.63 11.33 23.63
N SER A 201 16.30 11.51 23.62
CA SER A 201 15.59 12.14 24.73
C SER A 201 15.67 11.29 25.98
N LEU A 202 15.48 9.96 25.86
CA LEU A 202 15.71 9.05 26.97
C LEU A 202 17.16 9.05 27.45
N LYS A 203 18.14 9.05 26.52
CA LYS A 203 19.59 9.13 26.78
C LYS A 203 20.01 10.43 27.50
N SER A 204 19.24 11.51 27.34
CA SER A 204 19.50 12.80 27.99
C SER A 204 18.99 12.88 29.44
N LEU A 205 18.20 11.89 29.88
CA LEU A 205 17.70 11.87 31.24
C LEU A 205 18.82 11.42 32.19
N ASN A 206 19.18 12.29 33.13
CA ASN A 206 20.23 12.03 34.14
C ASN A 206 19.97 10.79 35.03
N ASP A 207 18.81 10.13 34.88
CA ASP A 207 18.40 8.94 35.62
C ASP A 207 18.71 7.60 34.91
N LEU A 208 19.32 7.58 33.72
CA LEU A 208 19.70 6.30 33.07
C LEU A 208 20.61 5.44 33.94
N HIS A 209 21.49 6.08 34.71
CA HIS A 209 22.41 5.39 35.60
C HIS A 209 21.73 4.82 36.86
N SER A 210 20.58 5.38 37.25
CA SER A 210 19.81 4.96 38.43
C SER A 210 18.61 4.06 38.09
N GLN A 211 18.21 3.97 36.81
CA GLN A 211 17.03 3.21 36.36
C GLN A 211 17.37 2.15 35.29
N PRO A 212 17.57 0.88 35.69
CA PRO A 212 17.92 -0.21 34.77
C PRO A 212 16.95 -0.38 33.60
N ALA A 213 15.65 -0.24 33.82
CA ALA A 213 14.66 -0.37 32.75
C ALA A 213 14.75 0.75 31.70
N LEU A 214 15.27 1.94 32.07
CA LEU A 214 15.53 3.01 31.10
C LEU A 214 16.73 2.65 30.20
N LYS A 215 17.74 1.97 30.76
CA LYS A 215 18.85 1.41 29.99
C LYS A 215 18.38 0.29 29.05
N ASP A 216 17.54 -0.62 29.53
CA ASP A 216 16.96 -1.68 28.71
C ASP A 216 16.11 -1.10 27.57
N CYS A 217 15.32 -0.06 27.84
CA CYS A 217 14.58 0.66 26.81
C CYS A 217 15.50 1.27 25.74
N VAL A 218 16.62 1.89 26.14
CA VAL A 218 17.59 2.43 25.19
C VAL A 218 18.17 1.33 24.30
N THR A 219 18.48 0.15 24.85
CA THR A 219 18.92 -1.01 24.07
C THR A 219 17.85 -1.47 23.08
N LEU A 220 16.58 -1.56 23.50
CA LEU A 220 15.47 -1.89 22.61
C LEU A 220 15.31 -0.89 21.45
N PHE A 221 15.50 0.40 21.72
CA PHE A 221 15.46 1.41 20.66
C PHE A 221 16.66 1.35 19.72
N ASP A 222 17.85 1.02 20.22
CA ASP A 222 19.03 0.83 19.37
C ASP A 222 18.84 -0.40 18.45
N ASP A 223 18.25 -1.49 18.95
CA ASP A 223 17.87 -2.67 18.14
C ASP A 223 16.80 -2.33 17.08
N ALA A 224 15.76 -1.60 17.46
CA ALA A 224 14.74 -1.12 16.54
C ALA A 224 15.30 -0.19 15.46
N LEU A 225 16.22 0.71 15.81
CA LEU A 225 16.92 1.57 14.85
C LEU A 225 17.76 0.73 13.88
N SER A 226 18.46 -0.30 14.34
CA SER A 226 19.19 -1.21 13.46
C SER A 226 18.25 -1.87 12.44
N ARG A 227 17.12 -2.42 12.90
CA ARG A 227 16.12 -3.08 12.05
C ARG A 227 15.51 -2.15 11.00
N LEU A 228 15.24 -0.89 11.37
CA LEU A 228 14.76 0.11 10.41
C LEU A 228 15.85 0.49 9.38
N ASN A 229 17.12 0.57 9.79
CA ASN A 229 18.23 0.82 8.87
C ASN A 229 18.50 -0.37 7.94
N ASP A 230 18.37 -1.60 8.43
CA ASP A 230 18.44 -2.81 7.63
C ASP A 230 17.33 -2.82 6.56
N SER A 231 16.14 -2.35 6.93
CA SER A 231 15.02 -2.18 6.00
C SER A 231 15.35 -1.21 4.85
N VAL A 232 15.92 -0.05 5.17
CA VAL A 232 16.37 0.93 4.16
C VAL A 232 17.48 0.34 3.28
N SER A 233 18.44 -0.35 3.90
CA SER A 233 19.59 -0.94 3.21
C SER A 233 19.17 -2.04 2.24
N ALA A 234 18.19 -2.87 2.59
CA ALA A 234 17.68 -3.92 1.71
C ALA A 234 16.98 -3.36 0.46
N MET A 235 16.38 -2.17 0.54
CA MET A 235 15.79 -1.52 -0.63
C MET A 235 16.84 -1.06 -1.64
N GLN A 236 18.06 -0.73 -1.18
CA GLN A 236 19.08 -0.11 -2.01
C GLN A 236 19.89 -1.14 -2.81
N VAL A 237 20.31 -0.75 -4.03
CA VAL A 237 21.24 -1.52 -4.86
C VAL A 237 22.42 -0.66 -5.31
N GLY A 238 23.60 -1.27 -5.40
CA GLY A 238 24.82 -0.63 -5.90
C GLY A 238 25.21 0.61 -5.09
N SER A 239 25.16 1.78 -5.72
CA SER A 239 25.51 3.06 -5.09
C SER A 239 24.38 3.70 -4.26
N GLY A 240 23.26 2.99 -4.06
CA GLY A 240 22.12 3.48 -3.27
C GLY A 240 21.19 4.45 -4.01
N LYS A 241 21.40 4.62 -5.32
CA LYS A 241 20.56 5.47 -6.19
C LYS A 241 19.36 4.74 -6.79
N GLU A 242 19.38 3.41 -6.78
CA GLU A 242 18.34 2.56 -7.33
C GLU A 242 17.70 1.76 -6.20
N LEU A 243 16.37 1.75 -6.19
CA LEU A 243 15.57 0.95 -5.27
C LEU A 243 15.10 -0.30 -6.00
N VAL A 244 15.25 -1.45 -5.34
CA VAL A 244 14.83 -2.74 -5.86
C VAL A 244 14.14 -3.52 -4.74
N LEU A 245 12.83 -3.70 -4.88
CA LEU A 245 12.01 -4.52 -3.99
C LEU A 245 11.57 -5.81 -4.69
N THR A 246 12.20 -6.93 -4.31
CA THR A 246 11.73 -8.28 -4.62
C THR A 246 10.78 -8.78 -3.52
N LYS A 247 10.09 -9.91 -3.75
CA LYS A 247 9.20 -10.52 -2.74
C LYS A 247 9.93 -10.84 -1.43
N GLU A 248 11.15 -11.35 -1.54
CA GLU A 248 11.99 -11.74 -0.41
C GLU A 248 12.37 -10.51 0.41
N LYS A 249 12.83 -9.44 -0.26
CA LYS A 249 13.14 -8.16 0.41
C LYS A 249 11.92 -7.56 1.10
N ILE A 250 10.75 -7.60 0.47
CA ILE A 250 9.50 -7.14 1.09
C ILE A 250 9.20 -7.93 2.38
N SER A 251 9.39 -9.24 2.36
CA SER A 251 9.20 -10.11 3.54
C SER A 251 10.20 -9.78 4.66
N ASP A 252 11.46 -9.57 4.31
CA ASP A 252 12.51 -9.21 5.28
C ASP A 252 12.22 -7.85 5.90
N ILE A 253 11.90 -6.84 5.09
CA ILE A 253 11.54 -5.49 5.54
C ILE A 253 10.30 -5.54 6.46
N GLN A 254 9.26 -6.28 6.09
CA GLN A 254 8.08 -6.46 6.96
C GLN A 254 8.45 -7.05 8.31
N THR A 255 9.34 -8.05 8.31
CA THR A 255 9.81 -8.71 9.53
C THR A 255 10.58 -7.72 10.41
N TRP A 256 11.54 -6.98 9.84
CA TRP A 256 12.34 -6.01 10.60
C TRP A 256 11.52 -4.85 11.14
N ILE A 257 10.60 -4.28 10.35
CA ILE A 257 9.72 -3.19 10.83
C ILE A 257 8.78 -3.70 11.93
N SER A 258 8.22 -4.92 11.79
CA SER A 258 7.37 -5.51 12.82
C SER A 258 8.14 -5.74 14.12
N ALA A 259 9.39 -6.19 14.00
CA ALA A 259 10.26 -6.41 15.14
C ALA A 259 10.65 -5.07 15.81
N ALA A 260 10.95 -4.03 15.04
CA ALA A 260 11.19 -2.68 15.57
C ALA A 260 9.97 -2.09 16.31
N MET A 261 8.75 -2.35 15.80
CA MET A 261 7.52 -1.97 16.48
C MET A 261 7.38 -2.67 17.84
N SER A 262 7.65 -3.98 17.90
CA SER A 262 7.61 -4.76 19.14
C SER A 262 8.62 -4.28 20.18
N ASP A 263 9.85 -3.95 19.77
CA ASP A 263 10.86 -3.41 20.69
C ASP A 263 10.40 -2.07 21.28
N GLN A 264 9.80 -1.20 20.44
CA GLN A 264 9.27 0.08 20.91
C GLN A 264 8.11 -0.10 21.89
N GLU A 265 7.18 -1.01 21.59
CA GLU A 265 6.05 -1.32 22.48
C GLU A 265 6.53 -1.92 23.81
N THR A 266 7.50 -2.83 23.77
CA THR A 266 8.10 -3.44 24.97
C THR A 266 8.74 -2.39 25.88
N CYS A 267 9.51 -1.45 25.33
CA CYS A 267 10.04 -0.34 26.13
C CYS A 267 8.90 0.49 26.75
N ASN A 268 7.92 0.88 25.93
CA ASN A 268 6.83 1.75 26.38
C ASN A 268 5.99 1.09 27.49
N ASP A 269 5.79 -0.23 27.44
CA ASP A 269 5.12 -0.98 28.49
C ASP A 269 5.96 -0.99 29.77
N GLY A 270 7.27 -1.24 29.67
CA GLY A 270 8.18 -1.15 30.82
C GLY A 270 8.25 0.24 31.45
N LEU A 271 8.22 1.32 30.66
CA LEU A 271 8.17 2.70 31.16
C LEU A 271 6.89 3.00 31.95
N GLN A 272 5.74 2.47 31.48
CA GLN A 272 4.46 2.63 32.15
C GLN A 272 4.36 1.80 33.43
N GLU A 273 4.85 0.56 33.43
CA GLU A 273 4.85 -0.32 34.61
C GLU A 273 5.67 0.26 35.77
N MET A 274 6.74 1.00 35.46
CA MET A 274 7.52 1.71 36.48
C MET A 274 6.78 2.90 37.12
N GLY A 275 5.64 3.32 36.57
CA GLY A 275 4.98 4.57 36.98
C GLY A 275 5.87 5.81 36.77
N SER A 276 6.75 5.75 35.77
CA SER A 276 7.80 6.77 35.61
C SER A 276 7.25 8.06 35.01
N THR A 277 7.55 9.21 35.63
CA THR A 277 7.28 10.54 35.03
C THR A 277 8.00 10.74 33.70
N VAL A 278 8.99 9.89 33.39
CA VAL A 278 9.65 9.82 32.09
C VAL A 278 8.66 9.49 30.98
N ALA A 279 7.73 8.55 31.21
CA ALA A 279 6.76 8.14 30.21
C ALA A 279 5.92 9.34 29.72
N ASP A 280 5.52 10.22 30.65
CA ASP A 280 4.77 11.44 30.32
C ASP A 280 5.63 12.45 29.55
N LYS A 281 6.91 12.60 29.90
CA LYS A 281 7.85 13.53 29.23
C LYS A 281 8.07 13.15 27.76
N VAL A 282 8.12 11.85 27.43
CA VAL A 282 8.39 11.38 26.06
C VAL A 282 7.14 10.92 25.30
N LYS A 283 5.95 11.03 25.90
CA LYS A 283 4.68 10.52 25.35
C LYS A 283 4.41 10.93 23.90
N SER A 284 4.68 12.19 23.57
CA SER A 284 4.50 12.71 22.21
C SER A 284 5.47 12.05 21.22
N GLN A 285 6.73 11.88 21.60
CA GLN A 285 7.75 11.24 20.77
C GLN A 285 7.47 9.75 20.58
N VAL A 286 7.03 9.05 21.62
CA VAL A 286 6.56 7.65 21.54
C VAL A 286 5.43 7.52 20.54
N ARG A 287 4.44 8.44 20.58
CA ARG A 287 3.33 8.46 19.63
C ARG A 287 3.82 8.68 18.21
N SER A 288 4.63 9.71 17.95
CA SER A 288 5.13 10.01 16.61
C SER A 288 5.96 8.86 16.03
N SER A 289 6.77 8.20 16.85
CA SER A 289 7.55 7.01 16.45
C SER A 289 6.65 5.81 16.16
N LYS A 290 5.63 5.57 16.99
CA LYS A 290 4.66 4.48 16.77
C LYS A 290 3.90 4.67 15.45
N GLU A 291 3.41 5.89 15.21
CA GLU A 291 2.67 6.20 13.99
C GLU A 291 3.55 6.04 12.74
N SER A 292 4.79 6.52 12.74
CA SER A 292 5.69 6.43 11.59
C SER A 292 6.19 5.00 11.30
N ILE A 293 6.49 4.18 12.33
CA ILE A 293 6.79 2.76 12.15
C ILE A 293 5.57 2.02 11.60
N SER A 294 4.37 2.28 12.16
CA SER A 294 3.13 1.67 11.69
C SER A 294 2.77 2.06 10.26
N ASN A 295 3.04 3.29 9.86
CA ASN A 295 2.84 3.75 8.48
C ASN A 295 3.77 2.99 7.53
N SER A 296 5.05 2.91 7.87
CA SER A 296 6.05 2.17 7.08
C SER A 296 5.67 0.70 6.91
N LEU A 297 5.23 0.04 7.99
CA LEU A 297 4.77 -1.36 7.95
C LEU A 297 3.59 -1.52 7.00
N ALA A 298 2.58 -0.65 7.12
CA ALA A 298 1.38 -0.75 6.29
C ALA A 298 1.67 -0.52 4.80
N ILE A 299 2.58 0.41 4.47
CA ILE A 299 3.01 0.67 3.10
C ILE A 299 3.68 -0.58 2.52
N VAL A 300 4.68 -1.16 3.21
CA VAL A 300 5.38 -2.35 2.70
C VAL A 300 4.47 -3.59 2.65
N SER A 301 3.53 -3.73 3.59
CA SER A 301 2.51 -4.80 3.57
C SER A 301 1.56 -4.71 2.39
N ASN A 302 1.33 -3.50 1.87
CA ASN A 302 0.47 -3.27 0.70
C ASN A 302 1.26 -3.01 -0.59
N MET A 303 2.58 -3.22 -0.58
CA MET A 303 3.46 -2.83 -1.69
C MET A 303 3.01 -3.39 -3.04
N HIS A 304 2.61 -4.66 -3.09
CA HIS A 304 2.12 -5.27 -4.32
C HIS A 304 0.88 -4.56 -4.90
N ASN A 305 -0.09 -4.22 -4.03
CA ASN A 305 -1.31 -3.52 -4.44
C ASN A 305 -1.00 -2.08 -4.86
N LEU A 306 -0.06 -1.42 -4.18
CA LEU A 306 0.38 -0.07 -4.51
C LEU A 306 1.08 -0.06 -5.88
N LEU A 307 2.03 -0.95 -6.14
CA LEU A 307 2.71 -1.03 -7.44
C LEU A 307 1.69 -1.22 -8.58
N GLN A 308 0.71 -2.10 -8.42
CA GLN A 308 -0.35 -2.28 -9.43
C GLN A 308 -1.16 -1.00 -9.68
N LYS A 309 -1.57 -0.27 -8.63
CA LYS A 309 -2.31 1.00 -8.76
C LYS A 309 -1.52 2.06 -9.51
N PHE A 310 -0.20 2.03 -9.41
CA PHE A 310 0.72 2.96 -10.08
C PHE A 310 1.19 2.45 -11.45
N GLY A 311 0.69 1.29 -11.92
CA GLY A 311 1.11 0.69 -13.18
C GLY A 311 2.56 0.20 -13.19
N LEU A 312 3.11 -0.10 -12.01
CA LEU A 312 4.47 -0.59 -11.81
C LEU A 312 4.48 -2.09 -11.53
N THR A 313 5.60 -2.74 -11.84
CA THR A 313 5.83 -4.16 -11.56
C THR A 313 6.90 -4.32 -10.50
N MET A 314 6.76 -5.36 -9.68
CA MET A 314 7.81 -5.77 -8.75
C MET A 314 9.05 -6.22 -9.53
N HIS A 315 10.22 -5.95 -8.95
CA HIS A 315 11.51 -6.33 -9.52
C HIS A 315 11.75 -7.84 -9.51
#